data_AF-A0A842SCT8-F1
#
_entry.id   AF-A0A842SCT8-F1
#
_cell.length_a   1.000
_cell.length_b   1.000
_cell.length_c   1.000
_cell.angle_alpha   90.00
_cell.angle_beta   90.00
_cell.angle_gamma   90.00
#
_symmetry.space_group_name_H-M   'P 1'
#
loop_
_entity.id
_entity.type
_entity.pdbx_description
1 polymer ?
#
loop_
_entity_poly.entity_id
_entity_poly.type
_entity_poly.pdbx_seq_one_letter_code
_entity_poly.pdbx_strand_id
1 'polypeptide(L)'
;MSSEEKEKSLDQFSEKMDKFADILEKFGMDLITKLGKVSFNINVLTDKIDNLSKATIDIKALSPQLTKIIENQNKLETEVDLIRSLLIKRGKSSVSTEEDKIERDISAINDKNSLITQMNIIKNKVDGFTESTELIDNLNTIKDAIFEFTGGHKILYEISQFINRCKKFDTINPQLREILKEKIDFWINKV
;
A
#
# COMPACT_ATOMS: atom_id res chain seq x y z
N MET A 1 -74.91 -38.07 1.60
CA MET A 1 -74.20 -37.65 2.82
C MET A 1 -75.21 -37.13 3.81
N SER A 2 -75.27 -37.75 4.99
CA SER A 2 -76.08 -37.27 6.12
C SER A 2 -75.57 -35.89 6.58
N SER A 3 -76.43 -35.02 7.12
CA SER A 3 -76.02 -33.74 7.73
C SER A 3 -74.89 -33.92 8.75
N GLU A 4 -74.92 -35.05 9.46
CA GLU A 4 -73.94 -35.47 10.47
C GLU A 4 -72.54 -35.79 9.88
N GLU A 5 -72.47 -36.27 8.63
CA GLU A 5 -71.19 -36.51 7.94
C GLU A 5 -70.54 -35.21 7.45
N LYS A 6 -71.36 -34.21 7.08
CA LYS A 6 -70.85 -32.88 6.69
C LYS A 6 -70.28 -32.15 7.89
N GLU A 7 -70.97 -32.21 9.03
CA GLU A 7 -70.55 -31.61 10.30
C GLU A 7 -69.22 -32.21 10.78
N LYS A 8 -69.09 -33.55 10.80
CA LYS A 8 -67.82 -34.22 11.11
C LYS A 8 -66.67 -33.86 10.15
N SER A 9 -66.96 -33.63 8.87
CA SER A 9 -65.92 -33.22 7.89
C SER A 9 -65.44 -31.78 8.10
N LEU A 10 -66.34 -30.89 8.53
CA LEU A 10 -66.01 -29.50 8.86
C LEU A 10 -65.17 -29.41 10.13
N ASP A 11 -65.51 -30.21 11.16
CA ASP A 11 -64.70 -30.30 12.38
C ASP A 11 -63.29 -30.82 12.09
N GLN A 12 -63.16 -31.89 11.29
CA GLN A 12 -61.85 -32.40 10.86
C GLN A 12 -61.06 -31.40 10.02
N PHE A 13 -61.73 -30.55 9.25
CA PHE A 13 -61.07 -29.50 8.48
C PHE A 13 -60.59 -28.36 9.38
N SER A 14 -61.41 -27.91 10.33
CA SER A 14 -61.01 -26.93 11.35
C SER A 14 -59.79 -27.41 12.13
N GLU A 15 -59.83 -28.65 12.60
CA GLU A 15 -58.75 -29.24 13.39
C GLU A 15 -57.43 -29.36 12.60
N LYS A 16 -57.52 -29.57 11.28
CA LYS A 16 -56.36 -29.57 10.39
C LYS A 16 -55.84 -28.16 10.12
N MET A 17 -56.72 -27.16 10.01
CA MET A 17 -56.31 -25.77 9.86
C MET A 17 -55.66 -25.22 11.12
N ASP A 18 -56.16 -25.58 12.30
CA ASP A 18 -55.53 -25.20 13.57
C ASP A 18 -54.12 -25.81 13.69
N LYS A 19 -53.97 -27.11 13.34
CA LYS A 19 -52.64 -27.75 13.28
C LYS A 19 -51.72 -27.08 12.26
N PHE A 20 -52.25 -26.60 11.13
CA PHE A 20 -51.46 -25.90 10.12
C PHE A 20 -51.03 -24.52 10.61
N ALA A 21 -51.92 -23.78 11.27
CA ALA A 21 -51.62 -22.49 11.91
C ALA A 21 -50.51 -22.65 12.96
N ASP A 22 -50.59 -23.67 13.82
CA ASP A 22 -49.55 -24.01 14.80
C ASP A 22 -48.19 -24.30 14.15
N ILE A 23 -48.18 -25.03 13.03
CA ILE A 23 -46.95 -25.32 12.28
C ILE A 23 -46.37 -24.03 11.70
N LEU A 24 -47.22 -23.18 11.13
CA LEU A 24 -46.81 -21.92 10.50
C LEU A 24 -46.25 -20.93 11.52
N GLU A 25 -46.86 -20.84 12.71
CA GLU A 25 -46.39 -20.04 13.83
C GLU A 25 -45.02 -20.51 14.32
N LYS A 26 -44.86 -21.82 14.58
CA LYS A 26 -43.58 -22.42 14.99
C LYS A 26 -42.50 -22.21 13.93
N PHE A 27 -42.85 -22.37 12.66
CA PHE A 27 -41.93 -22.13 11.55
C PHE A 27 -41.50 -20.66 11.48
N GLY A 28 -42.45 -19.73 11.58
CA GLY A 28 -42.15 -18.29 11.61
C GLY A 28 -41.23 -17.91 12.78
N MET A 29 -41.49 -18.45 13.97
CA MET A 29 -40.68 -18.18 15.15
C MET A 29 -39.26 -18.76 15.06
N ASP A 30 -39.10 -19.96 14.50
CA ASP A 30 -37.77 -20.54 14.23
C ASP A 30 -37.01 -19.73 13.18
N LEU A 31 -37.71 -19.23 12.15
CA LEU A 31 -37.12 -18.40 11.09
C LEU A 31 -36.63 -17.06 11.63
N ILE A 32 -37.45 -16.37 12.46
CA ILE A 32 -37.07 -15.14 13.15
C ILE A 32 -35.86 -15.38 14.06
N THR A 33 -35.87 -16.48 14.82
CA THR A 33 -34.77 -16.84 15.73
C THR A 33 -33.47 -17.08 14.95
N LYS A 34 -33.54 -17.84 13.85
CA LYS A 34 -32.38 -18.11 12.98
C LYS A 34 -31.87 -16.84 12.31
N LEU A 35 -32.74 -15.97 11.79
CA LEU A 35 -32.37 -14.67 11.24
C LEU A 35 -31.68 -13.78 12.28
N GLY A 36 -32.20 -13.75 13.51
CA GLY A 36 -31.57 -13.03 14.62
C GLY A 36 -30.16 -13.53 14.92
N LYS A 37 -29.96 -14.85 14.98
CA LYS A 37 -28.63 -15.46 15.16
C LYS A 37 -27.68 -15.13 14.01
N VAL A 38 -28.16 -15.19 12.76
CA VAL A 38 -27.34 -14.85 11.59
C VAL A 38 -26.94 -13.38 11.61
N SER A 39 -27.87 -12.47 11.89
CA SER A 39 -27.60 -11.03 12.01
C SER A 39 -26.56 -10.73 13.10
N PHE A 40 -26.72 -11.35 14.28
CA PHE A 40 -25.74 -11.25 15.36
C PHE A 40 -24.35 -11.75 14.93
N ASN A 41 -24.27 -12.92 14.29
CA ASN A 41 -23.01 -13.47 13.82
C ASN A 41 -22.36 -12.58 12.75
N ILE A 42 -23.14 -11.99 11.84
CA ILE A 42 -22.64 -11.03 10.85
C ILE A 42 -22.02 -9.82 11.54
N ASN A 43 -22.69 -9.24 12.55
CA ASN A 43 -22.15 -8.10 13.29
C ASN A 43 -20.84 -8.46 14.00
N VAL A 44 -20.78 -9.62 14.66
CA VAL A 44 -19.54 -10.10 15.29
C VAL A 44 -18.42 -10.33 14.27
N LEU A 45 -18.74 -10.83 13.07
CA LEU A 45 -17.76 -10.97 12.00
C LEU A 45 -17.27 -9.60 11.50
N THR A 46 -18.17 -8.63 11.33
CA THR A 46 -17.83 -7.25 10.95
C THR A 46 -16.89 -6.63 11.96
N ASP A 47 -17.19 -6.72 13.26
CA ASP A 47 -16.33 -6.19 14.32
C ASP A 47 -14.94 -6.85 14.31
N LYS A 48 -14.87 -8.16 14.04
CA LYS A 48 -13.59 -8.87 13.90
C LYS A 48 -12.81 -8.40 12.68
N ILE A 49 -13.47 -8.16 11.55
CA ILE A 49 -12.84 -7.62 10.33
C ILE A 49 -12.27 -6.23 10.61
N ASP A 50 -13.00 -5.37 11.29
CA ASP A 50 -12.54 -4.02 11.62
C ASP A 50 -11.33 -4.04 12.55
N ASN A 51 -11.35 -4.91 13.56
CA ASN A 51 -10.19 -5.12 14.43
C ASN A 51 -8.97 -5.65 13.67
N LEU A 52 -9.17 -6.56 12.71
CA LEU A 52 -8.10 -7.14 11.90
C LEU A 52 -7.52 -6.12 10.91
N SER A 53 -8.38 -5.26 10.35
CA SER A 53 -7.99 -4.10 9.53
C SER A 53 -7.13 -3.14 10.34
N LYS A 54 -7.54 -2.81 11.57
CA LYS A 54 -6.77 -1.95 12.48
C LYS A 54 -5.41 -2.55 12.83
N ALA A 55 -5.37 -3.83 13.22
CA ALA A 55 -4.12 -4.53 13.50
C ALA A 55 -3.18 -4.55 12.28
N THR A 56 -3.73 -4.69 11.07
CA THR A 56 -2.95 -4.64 9.82
C THR A 56 -2.35 -3.25 9.58
N ILE A 57 -3.10 -2.18 9.88
CA ILE A 57 -2.59 -0.81 9.79
C ILE A 57 -1.45 -0.61 10.80
N ASP A 58 -1.62 -1.06 12.04
CA ASP A 58 -0.60 -0.95 13.09
C ASP A 58 0.68 -1.71 12.71
N ILE A 59 0.56 -2.92 12.17
CA ILE A 59 1.70 -3.69 11.65
C ILE A 59 2.41 -2.94 10.52
N LYS A 60 1.67 -2.37 9.57
CA LYS A 60 2.28 -1.57 8.49
C LYS A 60 3.00 -0.33 9.02
N ALA A 61 2.49 0.28 10.08
CA ALA A 61 3.11 1.43 10.72
C ALA A 61 4.42 1.10 11.46
N LEU A 62 4.67 -0.17 11.81
CA LEU A 62 5.95 -0.60 12.39
C LEU A 62 7.10 -0.63 11.37
N SER A 63 6.81 -0.81 10.08
CA SER A 63 7.82 -0.86 9.02
C SER A 63 8.79 0.35 9.04
N PRO A 64 8.33 1.62 9.02
CA PRO A 64 9.22 2.77 9.10
C PRO A 64 9.99 2.88 10.44
N GLN A 65 9.40 2.40 11.54
CA GLN A 65 10.11 2.35 12.82
C GLN A 65 11.28 1.37 12.75
N LEU A 66 11.09 0.24 12.07
CA LEU A 66 12.13 -0.75 11.84
C LEU A 66 13.23 -0.19 10.92
N THR A 67 12.87 0.52 9.84
CA THR A 67 13.84 1.20 8.96
C THR A 67 14.70 2.20 9.74
N LYS A 68 14.08 2.99 10.63
CA LYS A 68 14.81 3.94 11.49
C LYS A 68 15.77 3.23 12.46
N ILE A 69 15.39 2.05 12.97
CA ILE A 69 16.27 1.23 13.81
C ILE A 69 17.48 0.75 12.99
N ILE A 70 17.26 0.26 11.76
CA ILE A 70 18.34 -0.19 10.85
C ILE A 70 19.28 0.98 10.51
N GLU A 71 18.76 2.16 10.17
CA GLU A 71 19.58 3.34 9.90
C GLU A 71 20.44 3.74 11.11
N ASN A 72 19.88 3.67 12.32
CA ASN A 72 20.63 3.94 13.54
C ASN A 72 21.71 2.88 13.80
N GLN A 73 21.44 1.61 13.50
CA GLN A 73 22.44 0.54 13.57
C GLN A 73 23.60 0.79 12.62
N ASN A 74 23.32 1.17 11.37
CA ASN A 74 24.36 1.49 10.39
C ASN A 74 25.22 2.69 10.82
N LYS A 75 24.59 3.73 11.39
CA LYS A 75 25.32 4.88 11.96
C LYS A 75 26.26 4.44 13.09
N LEU A 76 25.75 3.62 14.01
CA LEU A 76 26.57 3.09 15.10
C LEU A 76 27.73 2.24 14.58
N GLU A 77 27.50 1.42 13.55
CA GLU A 77 28.55 0.63 12.91
C GLU A 77 29.65 1.54 12.32
N THR A 78 29.28 2.58 11.58
CA THR A 78 30.25 3.55 11.05
C THR A 78 31.02 4.30 12.14
N GLU A 79 30.38 4.64 13.26
CA GLU A 79 31.06 5.27 14.39
C GLU A 79 32.03 4.29 15.09
N VAL A 80 31.64 3.02 15.23
CA VAL A 80 32.51 1.98 15.79
C VAL A 80 33.73 1.75 14.89
N ASP A 81 33.55 1.73 13.57
CA ASP A 81 34.66 1.59 12.63
C ASP A 81 35.58 2.82 12.63
N LEU A 82 35.02 4.02 12.76
CA LEU A 82 35.81 5.23 12.99
C LEU A 82 36.66 5.09 14.27
N ILE A 83 36.05 4.67 15.38
CA ILE A 83 36.76 4.45 16.65
C ILE A 83 37.88 3.41 16.47
N ARG A 84 37.62 2.27 15.80
CA ARG A 84 38.64 1.27 15.48
C ARG A 84 39.79 1.88 14.68
N SER A 85 39.48 2.65 13.65
CA SER A 85 40.48 3.31 12.80
C SER A 85 41.37 4.28 13.60
N LEU A 86 40.77 5.07 14.49
CA LEU A 86 41.49 6.01 15.36
C LEU A 86 42.34 5.27 16.39
N LEU A 87 41.86 4.14 16.91
CA LEU A 87 42.59 3.30 17.88
C LEU A 87 43.82 2.65 17.22
N ILE A 88 43.67 2.17 15.97
CA ILE A 88 44.79 1.68 15.14
C ILE A 88 45.78 2.81 14.85
N LYS A 89 45.31 3.99 14.42
CA LYS A 89 46.18 5.15 14.15
C LYS A 89 46.92 5.63 15.39
N ARG A 90 46.26 5.64 16.55
CA ARG A 90 46.88 5.97 17.84
C ARG A 90 47.98 4.96 18.21
N GLY A 91 47.76 3.66 17.94
CA GLY A 91 48.76 2.62 18.11
C GLY A 91 49.94 2.68 17.11
N LYS A 92 49.78 3.36 15.97
CA LYS A 92 50.78 3.52 14.90
C LYS A 92 51.47 4.88 14.89
N SER A 93 51.44 5.63 16.00
CA SER A 93 52.10 6.95 16.12
C SER A 93 53.64 6.93 16.14
N SER A 94 54.26 5.88 15.59
CA SER A 94 55.61 5.95 15.06
C SER A 94 55.62 5.49 13.60
N VAL A 95 56.02 6.42 12.72
CA VAL A 95 56.48 6.21 11.34
C VAL A 95 55.44 6.40 10.21
N SER A 96 55.77 7.45 9.43
CA SER A 96 55.47 7.78 8.03
C SER A 96 54.05 8.12 7.58
N THR A 97 53.93 9.39 7.19
CA THR A 97 53.13 9.96 6.10
C THR A 97 52.87 9.01 4.92
N GLU A 98 51.64 8.53 4.81
CA GLU A 98 50.93 8.38 3.53
C GLU A 98 49.48 8.79 3.76
N GLU A 99 48.98 9.70 2.91
CA GLU A 99 47.58 10.13 2.92
C GLU A 99 46.71 8.96 2.44
N ASP A 100 46.22 8.16 3.37
CA ASP A 100 45.15 7.20 3.08
C ASP A 100 43.91 7.98 2.65
N LYS A 101 43.67 8.05 1.33
CA LYS A 101 42.40 8.47 0.75
C LYS A 101 41.32 7.57 1.32
N ILE A 102 40.50 8.14 2.19
CA ILE A 102 39.26 7.53 2.66
C ILE A 102 38.36 7.36 1.44
N GLU A 103 38.26 6.15 0.91
CA GLU A 103 37.28 5.76 -0.09
C GLU A 103 35.90 5.81 0.59
N ARG A 104 35.22 6.96 0.46
CA ARG A 104 33.81 7.07 0.81
C ARG A 104 33.04 6.15 -0.12
N ASP A 105 32.11 5.38 0.42
CA ASP A 105 31.23 4.53 -0.39
C ASP A 105 30.47 5.38 -1.43
N ILE A 106 30.91 5.29 -2.69
CA ILE A 106 30.42 6.10 -3.82
C ILE A 106 29.09 5.52 -4.32
N SER A 107 28.68 4.32 -3.88
CA SER A 107 27.44 3.66 -4.33
C SER A 107 26.21 4.55 -4.14
N ALA A 108 25.98 5.08 -2.93
CA ALA A 108 24.81 5.92 -2.67
C ALA A 108 24.82 7.23 -3.48
N ILE A 109 26.01 7.76 -3.80
CA ILE A 109 26.18 8.95 -4.64
C ILE A 109 25.94 8.61 -6.12
N ASN A 110 26.40 7.45 -6.57
CA ASN A 110 26.21 6.95 -7.92
C ASN A 110 24.74 6.61 -8.20
N ASP A 111 24.03 6.02 -7.23
CA ASP A 111 22.61 5.67 -7.37
C ASP A 111 21.74 6.92 -7.43
N LYS A 112 22.05 7.94 -6.60
CA LYS A 112 21.43 9.27 -6.68
C LYS A 112 21.68 9.93 -8.04
N ASN A 113 22.92 9.93 -8.51
CA ASN A 113 23.29 10.54 -9.79
C ASN A 113 22.65 9.82 -10.98
N SER A 114 22.56 8.49 -10.93
CA SER A 114 21.87 7.65 -11.92
C SER A 114 20.39 8.02 -11.99
N LEU A 115 19.72 8.13 -10.84
CA LEU A 115 18.31 8.51 -10.77
C LEU A 115 18.04 9.92 -11.30
N ILE A 116 18.87 10.90 -10.92
CA ILE A 116 18.79 12.28 -11.44
C ILE A 116 19.02 12.30 -12.96
N THR A 117 19.94 11.47 -13.47
CA THR A 117 20.19 11.34 -14.91
C THR A 117 18.98 10.78 -15.65
N GLN A 118 18.36 9.72 -15.13
CA GLN A 118 17.13 9.16 -15.71
C GLN A 118 15.99 10.18 -15.73
N MET A 119 15.79 10.93 -14.64
CA MET A 119 14.81 12.02 -14.57
C MET A 119 15.06 13.11 -15.62
N ASN A 120 16.31 13.55 -15.77
CA ASN A 120 16.68 14.54 -16.78
C ASN A 120 16.52 14.02 -18.22
N ILE A 121 16.76 12.73 -18.47
CA ILE A 121 16.52 12.11 -19.77
C ILE A 121 15.04 12.19 -20.14
N ILE A 122 14.13 11.87 -19.20
CA ILE A 122 12.68 12.01 -19.45
C ILE A 122 12.32 13.47 -19.67
N LYS A 123 12.84 14.39 -18.85
CA LYS A 123 12.57 15.83 -18.96
C LYS A 123 12.92 16.36 -20.36
N ASN A 124 14.05 15.94 -20.90
CA ASN A 124 14.52 16.36 -22.22
C ASN A 124 13.81 15.65 -23.38
N LYS A 125 13.34 14.41 -23.16
CA LYS A 125 12.60 13.64 -24.16
C LYS A 125 11.11 13.90 -24.15
N VAL A 126 10.59 14.66 -23.18
CA VAL A 126 9.15 14.86 -23.00
C VAL A 126 8.48 15.49 -24.23
N ASP A 127 9.23 16.28 -24.98
CA ASP A 127 8.74 16.93 -26.20
C ASP A 127 8.68 15.97 -27.41
N GLY A 128 9.37 14.83 -27.33
CA GLY A 128 9.37 13.78 -28.34
C GLY A 128 8.30 12.69 -28.15
N PHE A 129 7.68 12.60 -26.96
CA PHE A 129 6.65 11.58 -26.71
C PHE A 129 5.32 11.96 -27.37
N THR A 130 4.91 11.18 -28.37
CA THR A 130 3.63 11.38 -29.07
C THR A 130 2.51 10.57 -28.38
N GLU A 131 2.85 9.36 -27.92
CA GLU A 131 1.93 8.44 -27.24
C GLU A 131 2.11 8.47 -25.73
N SER A 132 0.99 8.41 -24.99
CA SER A 132 1.00 8.41 -23.52
C SER A 132 1.60 7.13 -22.91
N THR A 133 1.57 6.01 -23.64
CA THR A 133 2.10 4.69 -23.25
C THR A 133 3.60 4.74 -22.99
N GLU A 134 4.37 5.27 -23.94
CA GLU A 134 5.83 5.37 -23.83
C GLU A 134 6.25 6.25 -22.63
N LEU A 135 5.51 7.32 -22.35
CA LEU A 135 5.75 8.16 -21.19
C LEU A 135 5.43 7.43 -19.87
N ILE A 136 4.33 6.69 -19.83
CA ILE A 136 3.92 5.94 -18.62
C ILE A 136 4.96 4.89 -18.25
N ASP A 137 5.51 4.17 -19.23
CA ASP A 137 6.53 3.15 -18.98
C ASP A 137 7.81 3.76 -18.41
N ASN A 138 8.27 4.87 -19.00
CA ASN A 138 9.42 5.60 -18.47
C ASN A 138 9.18 6.13 -17.04
N LEU A 139 7.97 6.62 -16.75
CA LEU A 139 7.60 7.08 -15.40
C LEU A 139 7.51 5.92 -14.39
N ASN A 140 7.10 4.72 -14.80
CA ASN A 140 7.11 3.55 -13.93
C ASN A 140 8.55 3.10 -13.62
N THR A 141 9.45 3.11 -14.59
CA THR A 141 10.87 2.82 -14.36
C THR A 141 11.48 3.76 -13.32
N ILE A 142 11.20 5.07 -13.42
CA ILE A 142 11.65 6.04 -12.43
C ILE A 142 10.99 5.79 -11.06
N LYS A 143 9.70 5.45 -11.04
CA LYS A 143 8.98 5.14 -9.80
C LYS A 143 9.64 3.98 -9.05
N ASP A 144 10.04 2.94 -9.78
CA ASP A 144 10.68 1.76 -9.19
C ASP A 144 12.10 2.10 -8.69
N ALA A 145 12.87 2.88 -9.47
CA ALA A 145 14.19 3.36 -9.05
C ALA A 145 14.14 4.28 -7.80
N ILE A 146 13.12 5.15 -7.67
CA ILE A 146 12.92 5.98 -6.47
C ILE A 146 12.54 5.12 -5.26
N PHE A 147 11.76 4.07 -5.48
CA PHE A 147 11.35 3.15 -4.42
C PHE A 147 12.56 2.41 -3.86
N GLU A 148 13.43 1.90 -4.72
CA GLU A 148 14.69 1.27 -4.33
C GLU A 148 15.64 2.25 -3.60
N PHE A 149 15.74 3.50 -4.07
CA PHE A 149 16.68 4.47 -3.51
C PHE A 149 16.21 5.14 -2.20
N THR A 150 14.93 5.45 -2.05
CA THR A 150 14.42 6.29 -0.93
C THR A 150 13.45 5.59 0.01
N GLY A 151 13.00 4.37 -0.31
CA GLY A 151 11.93 3.68 0.43
C GLY A 151 10.55 4.36 0.33
N GLY A 152 10.47 5.48 -0.39
CA GLY A 152 9.27 6.21 -0.75
C GLY A 152 8.65 7.03 0.38
N HIS A 153 8.39 8.31 0.13
CA HIS A 153 7.04 8.86 0.29
C HIS A 153 6.93 10.26 -0.34
N LYS A 154 5.71 10.61 -0.75
CA LYS A 154 5.31 11.78 -1.54
C LYS A 154 5.66 11.73 -3.04
N ILE A 155 6.91 11.47 -3.44
CA ILE A 155 7.27 11.47 -4.88
C ILE A 155 6.60 10.33 -5.64
N LEU A 156 6.63 9.11 -5.10
CA LEU A 156 5.98 7.93 -5.71
C LEU A 156 4.47 8.13 -5.91
N TYR A 157 3.83 8.80 -4.95
CA TYR A 157 2.41 9.14 -5.01
C TYR A 157 2.14 10.18 -6.09
N GLU A 158 2.97 11.21 -6.19
CA GLU A 158 2.85 12.23 -7.24
C GLU A 158 3.08 11.65 -8.64
N ILE A 159 4.07 10.77 -8.82
CA ILE A 159 4.28 10.05 -10.08
C ILE A 159 3.07 9.17 -10.42
N SER A 160 2.52 8.44 -9.45
CA SER A 160 1.33 7.60 -9.67
C SER A 160 0.09 8.42 -10.06
N GLN A 161 -0.11 9.58 -9.41
CA GLN A 161 -1.16 10.52 -9.77
C GLN A 161 -0.96 11.10 -11.18
N PHE A 162 0.29 11.38 -11.55
CA PHE A 162 0.62 11.88 -12.88
C PHE A 162 0.40 10.80 -13.96
N ILE A 163 0.81 9.56 -13.72
CA ILE A 163 0.53 8.40 -14.58
C ILE A 163 -0.98 8.22 -14.78
N ASN A 164 -1.77 8.29 -13.71
CA ASN A 164 -3.23 8.18 -13.79
C ASN A 164 -3.88 9.32 -14.58
N ARG A 165 -3.25 10.51 -14.62
CA ARG A 165 -3.67 11.60 -15.50
C ARG A 165 -3.30 11.32 -16.95
N CYS A 166 -2.09 10.81 -17.20
CA CYS A 166 -1.65 10.42 -18.54
C CYS A 166 -2.56 9.33 -19.15
N LYS A 167 -2.99 8.34 -18.36
CA LYS A 167 -3.93 7.28 -18.79
C LYS A 167 -5.30 7.79 -19.28
N LYS A 168 -5.67 9.03 -18.97
CA LYS A 168 -6.95 9.62 -19.43
C LYS A 168 -6.83 10.26 -20.82
N PHE A 169 -5.63 10.33 -21.37
CA PHE A 169 -5.36 10.94 -22.68
C PHE A 169 -4.55 9.96 -23.53
N ASP A 170 -4.97 9.70 -24.76
CA ASP A 170 -4.21 8.84 -25.67
C ASP A 170 -2.93 9.54 -26.19
N THR A 171 -2.94 10.88 -26.22
CA THR A 171 -1.82 11.72 -26.64
C THR A 171 -1.45 12.76 -25.58
N ILE A 172 -0.15 13.08 -25.51
CA ILE A 172 0.38 14.01 -24.50
C ILE A 172 0.25 15.45 -25.02
N ASN A 173 -0.67 16.20 -24.44
CA ASN A 173 -0.85 17.60 -24.79
C ASN A 173 0.32 18.49 -24.28
N PRO A 174 0.56 19.66 -24.90
CA PRO A 174 1.67 20.54 -24.51
C PRO A 174 1.62 21.02 -23.05
N GLN A 175 0.43 21.18 -22.49
CA GLN A 175 0.25 21.59 -21.09
C GLN A 175 0.71 20.48 -20.12
N LEU A 176 0.45 19.22 -20.43
CA LEU A 176 0.88 18.07 -19.64
C LEU A 176 2.40 17.95 -19.65
N ARG A 177 3.04 18.28 -20.77
CA ARG A 177 4.51 18.27 -20.93
C ARG A 177 5.17 19.29 -20.01
N GLU A 178 4.67 20.53 -19.99
CA GLU A 178 5.20 21.56 -19.10
C GLU A 178 4.98 21.20 -17.62
N ILE A 179 3.79 20.71 -17.26
CA ILE A 179 3.52 20.23 -15.89
C ILE A 179 4.48 19.08 -15.51
N LEU A 180 4.79 18.19 -16.45
CA LEU A 180 5.74 17.10 -16.20
C LEU A 180 7.17 17.62 -15.99
N LYS A 181 7.63 18.59 -16.79
CA LYS A 181 8.97 19.20 -16.62
C LYS A 181 9.11 19.83 -15.24
N GLU A 182 8.11 20.62 -14.82
CA GLU A 182 8.08 21.23 -13.48
C GLU A 182 8.05 20.18 -12.37
N LYS A 183 7.29 19.10 -12.57
CA LYS A 183 7.22 17.99 -11.62
C LYS A 183 8.53 17.23 -11.50
N ILE A 184 9.22 16.98 -12.61
CA ILE A 184 10.54 16.34 -12.60
C ILE A 184 11.55 17.21 -11.84
N ASP A 185 11.56 18.53 -12.04
CA ASP A 185 12.42 19.44 -11.29
C ASP A 185 12.13 19.42 -9.79
N PHE A 186 10.85 19.37 -9.43
CA PHE A 186 10.44 19.21 -8.04
C PHE A 186 10.90 17.86 -7.45
N TRP A 187 10.84 16.78 -8.22
CA TRP A 187 11.28 15.45 -7.78
C TRP A 187 12.80 15.36 -7.63
N ILE A 188 13.58 15.92 -8.55
CA ILE A 188 15.05 15.98 -8.48
C ILE A 188 15.50 16.71 -7.21
N ASN A 189 14.85 17.82 -6.85
CA ASN A 189 15.18 18.58 -5.64
C ASN A 189 14.79 17.89 -4.32
N LYS A 190 13.97 16.84 -4.40
CA LYS A 190 13.41 16.11 -3.26
C LYS A 190 14.11 14.77 -2.99
N VAL A 191 14.85 14.25 -3.96
CA VAL A 191 15.73 13.07 -3.91
C VAL A 191 17.12 13.50 -3.43
#